data_AF-A0A3N6ANC7-F1
#
_entry.id   AF-A0A3N6ANC7-F1
#
_cell.length_a   1.000
_cell.length_b   1.000
_cell.length_c   1.000
_cell.angle_alpha   90.00
_cell.angle_beta   90.00
_cell.angle_gamma   90.00
#
_symmetry.space_group_name_H-M   'P 1'
#
loop_
_entity.id
_entity.type
_entity.pdbx_description
1 polymer ?
#
loop_
_entity_poly.entity_id
_entity_poly.type
_entity_poly.pdbx_seq_one_letter_code
_entity_poly.pdbx_strand_id
1 'polypeptide(L)'
;MAKVQVRVNYNRPVPGGKVQVVVTPKVAKVDKDDEVQFTRNGVPGTMRITFEEPHLFSRAVLDGDGSITVAVKLNARTTYRCELFDNVGNLLGSAEGDEGGAFEPGGN
;
A
#
# COMPACT_ATOMS: atom_id res chain seq x y z
N MET A 1 8.59 0.25 -18.19
CA MET A 1 8.22 1.12 -17.07
C MET A 1 6.76 1.47 -17.21
N ALA A 2 5.90 0.64 -16.63
CA ALA A 2 4.49 0.93 -16.45
C ALA A 2 4.30 1.72 -15.15
N LYS A 3 3.17 2.43 -15.05
CA LYS A 3 2.71 3.05 -13.81
C LYS A 3 1.55 2.26 -13.27
N VAL A 4 1.71 1.71 -12.07
CA VAL A 4 0.67 0.94 -11.37
C VAL A 4 0.07 1.82 -10.29
N GLN A 5 -1.23 2.04 -10.34
CA GLN A 5 -1.94 2.84 -9.34
C GLN A 5 -2.55 1.93 -8.27
N VAL A 6 -2.18 2.16 -7.02
CA VAL A 6 -2.79 1.56 -5.85
C VAL A 6 -3.55 2.65 -5.10
N ARG A 7 -4.84 2.43 -4.89
CA ARG A 7 -5.73 3.30 -4.12
C ARG A 7 -6.02 2.64 -2.79
N VAL A 8 -5.73 3.35 -1.71
CA VAL A 8 -6.03 2.93 -0.35
C VAL A 8 -7.16 3.81 0.16
N ASN A 9 -8.35 3.23 0.24
CA ASN A 9 -9.55 3.91 0.72
C ASN A 9 -9.74 3.62 2.21
N TYR A 10 -9.78 4.67 3.02
CA TYR A 10 -10.07 4.60 4.44
C TYR A 10 -11.49 5.09 4.67
N ASN A 11 -12.39 4.18 5.04
CA ASN A 11 -13.77 4.50 5.35
C ASN A 11 -14.03 4.37 6.86
N ARG A 12 -14.71 5.34 7.46
CA ARG A 12 -15.17 5.28 8.84
C ARG A 12 -16.71 5.29 8.83
N PRO A 13 -17.37 4.13 8.89
CA PRO A 13 -18.82 4.04 8.73
C PRO A 13 -19.60 4.81 9.81
N VAL A 14 -19.04 4.89 11.02
CA VAL A 14 -19.64 5.58 12.17
C VAL A 14 -18.61 6.46 12.87
N PRO A 15 -18.98 7.66 13.33
CA PRO A 15 -18.10 8.51 14.14
C PRO A 15 -17.53 7.74 15.35
N GLY A 16 -16.20 7.77 15.53
CA GLY A 16 -15.52 7.02 16.59
C GLY A 16 -15.40 5.50 16.35
N GLY A 17 -15.93 4.96 15.25
CA GLY A 17 -15.79 3.57 14.87
C GLY A 17 -14.42 3.23 14.28
N LYS A 18 -14.14 1.92 14.16
CA LYS A 18 -12.95 1.40 13.48
C LYS A 18 -12.90 1.87 12.03
N VAL A 19 -11.72 2.29 11.57
CA VAL A 19 -11.52 2.61 10.15
C VAL A 19 -11.35 1.31 9.37
N GLN A 20 -12.17 1.15 8.35
CA GLN A 20 -12.04 0.10 7.35
C GLN A 20 -11.06 0.56 6.28
N VAL A 21 -10.13 -0.33 5.93
CA VAL A 21 -9.08 -0.07 4.94
C VAL A 21 -9.34 -0.97 3.74
N VAL A 22 -9.52 -0.36 2.56
CA VAL A 22 -9.78 -1.10 1.32
C VAL A 22 -8.73 -0.71 0.29
N VAL A 23 -7.94 -1.69 -0.15
CA VAL A 23 -6.87 -1.51 -1.12
C VAL A 23 -7.33 -1.97 -2.50
N THR A 24 -7.10 -1.15 -3.53
CA THR A 24 -7.52 -1.44 -4.91
C THR A 24 -6.42 -1.05 -5.90
N PRO A 25 -5.95 -1.98 -6.76
CA PRO A 25 -6.32 -3.40 -6.77
C PRO A 25 -5.77 -4.13 -5.53
N LYS A 26 -6.45 -5.22 -5.12
CA LYS A 26 -5.95 -6.11 -4.06
C LYS A 26 -4.64 -6.79 -4.48
N VAL A 27 -4.48 -7.06 -5.78
CA VAL A 27 -3.24 -7.58 -6.35
C VAL A 27 -2.82 -6.72 -7.52
N ALA A 28 -1.62 -6.15 -7.42
CA ALA A 28 -1.01 -5.31 -8.42
C ALA A 28 0.06 -6.13 -9.18
N LYS A 29 -0.09 -6.22 -10.51
CA LYS A 29 0.92 -6.82 -11.36
C LYS A 29 2.01 -5.79 -11.65
N VAL A 30 3.26 -6.14 -11.38
CA VAL A 30 4.41 -5.24 -11.52
C VAL A 30 5.62 -5.98 -12.10
N ASP A 31 6.49 -5.26 -12.78
CA ASP A 31 7.79 -5.72 -13.25
C ASP A 31 8.93 -4.85 -12.72
N LYS A 32 10.18 -5.29 -12.97
CA LYS A 32 11.36 -4.51 -12.61
C LYS A 32 11.28 -3.11 -13.25
N ASP A 33 11.63 -2.10 -12.44
CA ASP A 33 11.61 -0.68 -12.79
C ASP A 33 10.22 -0.07 -13.01
N ASP A 34 9.13 -0.78 -12.66
CA ASP A 34 7.79 -0.19 -12.64
C ASP A 34 7.63 0.77 -11.46
N GLU A 35 6.83 1.82 -11.70
CA GLU A 35 6.46 2.80 -10.69
C GLU A 35 5.10 2.44 -10.10
N VAL A 36 5.06 2.19 -8.79
CA VAL A 36 3.80 1.97 -8.06
C VAL A 36 3.45 3.23 -7.30
N GLN A 37 2.34 3.87 -7.68
CA GLN A 37 1.82 5.06 -7.03
C GLN A 37 0.73 4.71 -6.03
N PHE A 38 0.94 5.06 -4.78
CA PHE A 38 -0.03 4.92 -3.71
C PHE A 38 -0.75 6.24 -3.50
N THR A 39 -2.07 6.18 -3.51
CA THR A 39 -2.94 7.31 -3.24
C THR A 39 -3.90 6.96 -2.13
N ARG A 40 -3.98 7.83 -1.14
CA ARG A 40 -4.95 7.72 -0.07
C ARG A 40 -6.25 8.41 -0.47
N ASN A 41 -7.38 7.82 -0.09
CA ASN A 41 -8.68 8.47 -0.12
C ASN A 41 -9.46 8.25 1.19
N GLY A 42 -10.30 9.21 1.57
CA GLY A 42 -11.18 9.12 2.74
C GLY A 42 -10.66 9.85 3.98
N VAL A 43 -10.56 9.13 5.11
CA VAL A 43 -10.28 9.72 6.44
C VAL A 43 -8.93 10.45 6.47
N PRO A 44 -8.85 11.69 7.01
CA PRO A 44 -7.60 12.43 7.16
C PRO A 44 -6.67 11.78 8.20
N GLY A 45 -5.35 11.91 7.99
CA GLY A 45 -4.34 11.37 8.88
C GLY A 45 -2.98 11.22 8.19
N THR A 46 -2.18 10.25 8.64
CA THR A 46 -0.92 9.83 8.01
C THR A 46 -1.04 8.37 7.59
N MET A 47 -0.93 8.08 6.30
CA MET A 47 -0.87 6.71 5.80
C MET A 47 0.56 6.21 5.91
N ARG A 48 0.78 4.96 6.35
CA ARG A 48 2.08 4.30 6.27
C ARG A 48 1.92 2.98 5.55
N ILE A 49 2.82 2.72 4.61
CA ILE A 49 2.88 1.46 3.87
C ILE A 49 4.20 0.80 4.18
N THR A 50 4.14 -0.41 4.73
CA THR A 50 5.31 -1.23 5.06
C THR A 50 5.34 -2.43 4.12
N PHE A 51 6.45 -2.65 3.42
CA PHE A 51 6.60 -3.78 2.51
C PHE A 51 7.18 -4.98 3.26
N GLU A 52 6.59 -6.17 3.09
CA GLU A 52 7.09 -7.40 3.73
C GLU A 52 8.48 -7.78 3.20
N GLU A 53 8.72 -7.53 1.91
CA GLU A 53 10.01 -7.76 1.26
C GLU A 53 10.63 -6.43 0.78
N PRO A 54 11.18 -5.62 1.69
CA PRO A 54 11.63 -4.26 1.38
C PRO A 54 12.78 -4.21 0.37
N HIS A 55 13.55 -5.30 0.26
CA HIS A 55 14.66 -5.42 -0.70
C HIS A 55 14.17 -5.50 -2.16
N LEU A 56 12.88 -5.75 -2.40
CA LEU A 56 12.29 -5.79 -3.74
C LEU A 56 11.92 -4.40 -4.28
N PHE A 57 11.89 -3.39 -3.40
CA PHE A 57 11.39 -2.05 -3.69
C PHE A 57 12.48 -0.99 -3.43
N SER A 58 12.29 0.19 -3.98
CA SER A 58 13.21 1.33 -3.79
C SER A 58 13.20 1.87 -2.36
N ARG A 59 12.21 1.51 -1.54
CA ARG A 59 12.07 1.91 -0.15
C ARG A 59 11.36 0.82 0.66
N ALA A 60 11.72 0.69 1.93
CA ALA A 60 11.11 -0.26 2.85
C ALA A 60 9.77 0.22 3.44
N VAL A 61 9.61 1.54 3.55
CA VAL A 61 8.42 2.19 4.11
C VAL A 61 8.08 3.42 3.26
N LEU A 62 6.79 3.67 3.07
CA LEU A 62 6.25 4.89 2.48
C LEU A 62 5.30 5.57 3.47
N ASP A 63 5.61 6.80 3.85
CA ASP A 63 4.73 7.66 4.64
C ASP A 63 4.00 8.64 3.73
N GLY A 64 2.67 8.68 3.82
CA GLY A 64 1.79 9.50 3.00
C GLY A 64 1.50 8.92 1.61
N ASP A 65 0.89 9.75 0.77
CA ASP A 65 0.79 9.49 -0.67
C ASP A 65 2.18 9.63 -1.33
N GLY A 66 2.43 8.78 -2.32
CA GLY A 66 3.71 8.79 -3.02
C GLY A 66 3.90 7.60 -3.93
N SER A 67 5.02 7.58 -4.65
CA SER A 67 5.40 6.47 -5.53
C SER A 67 6.64 5.73 -5.04
N ILE A 68 6.68 4.44 -5.33
CA ILE A 68 7.86 3.60 -5.17
C ILE A 68 8.25 3.04 -6.53
N THR A 69 9.49 2.60 -6.66
CA THR A 69 9.94 1.86 -7.85
C THR A 69 10.27 0.44 -7.45
N VAL A 70 9.90 -0.53 -8.30
CA VAL A 70 10.30 -1.92 -8.12
C VAL A 70 11.79 -2.05 -8.47
N ALA A 71 12.62 -2.38 -7.48
CA ALA A 71 14.07 -2.38 -7.64
C ALA A 71 14.57 -3.65 -8.34
N VAL A 72 13.96 -4.80 -8.01
CA VAL A 72 14.33 -6.11 -8.55
C VAL A 72 13.10 -6.84 -9.08
N LYS A 73 13.33 -7.85 -9.93
CA LYS A 73 12.23 -8.68 -10.41
C LYS A 73 11.71 -9.56 -9.28
N LEU A 74 10.40 -9.51 -9.04
CA LEU A 74 9.75 -10.41 -8.10
C LEU A 74 9.79 -11.84 -8.64
N ASN A 75 10.30 -12.77 -7.83
CA ASN A 75 10.28 -14.19 -8.14
C ASN A 75 9.07 -14.91 -7.50
N ALA A 76 8.32 -14.21 -6.65
CA ALA A 76 7.15 -14.69 -5.94
C ALA A 76 6.17 -13.54 -5.65
N ARG A 77 4.96 -13.88 -5.20
CA ARG A 77 3.99 -12.92 -4.70
C ARG A 77 4.46 -12.37 -3.35
N THR A 78 4.50 -11.05 -3.21
CA THR A 78 4.78 -10.37 -1.92
C THR A 78 3.59 -9.52 -1.50
N THR A 79 3.50 -9.16 -0.23
CA THR A 79 2.42 -8.33 0.33
C THR A 79 2.97 -7.07 0.99
N TYR A 80 2.08 -6.15 1.31
CA TYR A 80 2.40 -4.95 2.06
C TYR A 80 1.29 -4.65 3.05
N ARG A 81 1.65 -3.93 4.11
CA ARG A 81 0.74 -3.50 5.16
C ARG A 81 0.43 -2.01 5.00
N CYS A 82 -0.84 -1.64 5.03
CA CYS A 82 -1.30 -0.26 5.00
C CYS A 82 -1.88 0.14 6.36
N GLU A 83 -1.34 1.17 6.99
CA GLU A 83 -1.77 1.69 8.29
C GLU A 83 -2.20 3.15 8.15
N LEU A 84 -3.23 3.57 8.87
CA LEU A 84 -3.63 4.97 8.98
C LEU A 84 -3.49 5.42 10.42
N PHE A 85 -2.71 6.47 10.62
CA PHE A 85 -2.54 7.15 11.90
C PHE A 85 -3.28 8.48 11.90
N ASP A 86 -3.76 8.94 13.05
CA ASP A 86 -4.21 10.31 13.21
C ASP A 86 -3.03 11.30 13.30
N ASN A 87 -3.33 12.60 13.39
CA ASN A 87 -2.31 13.65 13.49
C ASN A 87 -1.50 13.61 14.81
N VAL A 88 -1.92 12.79 15.78
CA VAL A 88 -1.29 12.63 17.09
C VAL A 88 -0.49 11.32 17.16
N GLY A 89 -0.58 10.46 16.13
CA GLY A 89 0.12 9.19 16.02
C GLY A 89 -0.68 7.96 16.47
N ASN A 90 -1.98 8.08 16.73
CA ASN A 90 -2.80 6.92 17.09
C ASN A 90 -3.23 6.14 15.83
N LEU A 91 -3.10 4.82 15.87
CA LEU A 91 -3.56 3.95 14.79
C LEU A 91 -5.10 3.97 14.70
N LEU A 92 -5.63 4.42 13.57
CA LEU A 92 -7.05 4.49 13.26
C LEU A 92 -7.57 3.21 12.58
N GLY A 93 -6.73 2.58 11.76
CA GLY A 93 -7.04 1.34 11.06
C GLY A 93 -5.83 0.80 10.31
N SER A 94 -5.82 -0.51 10.07
CA SER A 94 -4.76 -1.19 9.35
C SER A 94 -5.32 -2.29 8.46
N ALA A 95 -4.68 -2.50 7.32
CA ALA A 95 -4.85 -3.66 6.47
C ALA A 95 -3.51 -4.39 6.37
N GLU A 96 -3.51 -5.67 6.73
CA GLU A 96 -2.30 -6.50 6.78
C GLU A 96 -2.40 -7.63 5.76
N GLY A 97 -1.24 -8.04 5.22
CA GLY A 97 -1.17 -9.12 4.24
C GLY A 97 -2.06 -8.88 3.02
N ASP A 98 -2.91 -9.86 2.70
CA ASP A 98 -3.83 -9.80 1.55
C ASP A 98 -4.77 -8.59 1.56
N GLU A 99 -5.19 -8.09 2.72
CA GLU A 99 -6.03 -6.90 2.82
C GLU A 99 -5.25 -5.63 2.49
N GLY A 100 -3.97 -5.61 2.87
CA GLY A 100 -3.04 -4.53 2.56
C GLY A 100 -2.65 -4.57 1.08
N GLY A 101 -2.81 -5.70 0.42
CA GLY A 101 -2.61 -5.89 -1.00
C GLY A 101 -1.34 -6.70 -1.29
N ALA A 102 -1.23 -7.16 -2.54
CA ALA A 102 -0.10 -7.96 -2.98
C ALA A 102 0.48 -7.45 -4.29
N PHE A 103 1.78 -7.70 -4.47
CA PHE A 103 2.45 -7.56 -5.75
C PHE A 103 2.73 -8.95 -6.32
N GLU A 104 2.36 -9.13 -7.58
CA GLU A 104 2.71 -10.31 -8.35
C GLU A 104 3.53 -9.90 -9.56
N PRO A 105 4.55 -10.69 -9.94
CA PRO A 105 5.28 -10.43 -11.17
C PRO A 105 4.32 -10.48 -12.36
N GLY A 106 4.42 -9.47 -13.24
CA GLY A 106 3.78 -9.51 -14.55
C GLY A 106 4.31 -10.69 -15.35
N GLY A 107 3.55 -11.78 -15.39
CA GLY A 107 3.85 -12.90 -16.29
C GLY A 107 3.85 -12.42 -17.73
N ASN A 108 4.99 -12.59 -18.39
CA ASN A 108 5.23 -12.32 -19.80
C ASN A 108 4.28 -13.09 -20.72
#